data_AF-A0A4C1T341-F1
#
_entry.id   AF-A0A4C1T341-F1
#
_cell.length_a   1.000
_cell.length_b   1.000
_cell.length_c   1.000
_cell.angle_alpha   90.00
_cell.angle_beta   90.00
_cell.angle_gamma   90.00
#
_symmetry.space_group_name_H-M   'P 1'
#
loop_
_entity.id
_entity.type
_entity.pdbx_description
1 polymer ?
#
loop_
_entity_poly.entity_id
_entity_poly.type
_entity_poly.pdbx_seq_one_letter_code
_entity_poly.pdbx_strand_id
1 'polypeptide(L)'
;MEPSLDDGGIPIEYYIVEKMDVESGRWLPSGRFKEPFAELNNLVPGQEYKFRVLAVNTEGESEPLNGDKSIIAKNPFDEPGKPGTPEAVDWDKDHVDLVWKPPLNDGGSPITAYAIEKREKGTDKWIKAAGSIGPI
;
A
#
# COMPACT_ATOMS: atom_id res chain seq x y z
N MET A 1 12.54 -0.40 -22.71
CA MET A 1 12.03 -0.02 -24.03
C MET A 1 11.57 1.41 -23.85
N GLU A 2 12.33 2.39 -24.32
CA GLU A 2 11.89 3.78 -24.19
C GLU A 2 10.71 4.01 -25.14
N PRO A 3 9.62 4.67 -24.70
CA PRO A 3 8.58 5.06 -25.62
C PRO A 3 9.19 6.00 -26.65
N SER A 4 9.00 5.70 -27.93
CA SER A 4 9.40 6.58 -29.02
C SER A 4 8.74 7.95 -28.80
N LEU A 5 9.55 8.95 -28.44
CA LEU A 5 9.16 10.35 -28.28
C LEU A 5 8.99 10.99 -29.67
N ASP A 6 8.11 10.44 -30.49
CA ASP A 6 7.64 11.12 -31.70
C ASP A 6 6.55 12.09 -31.26
N ASP A 7 6.94 13.35 -31.04
CA ASP A 7 6.05 14.43 -30.62
C ASP A 7 5.33 15.11 -31.82
N GLY A 8 5.49 14.56 -33.04
CA GLY A 8 4.94 15.16 -34.25
C GLY A 8 5.54 16.53 -34.59
N GLY A 9 6.64 16.93 -33.94
CA GLY A 9 7.33 18.20 -34.13
C GLY A 9 6.91 19.33 -33.19
N ILE A 10 5.96 19.11 -32.27
CA ILE A 10 5.56 20.09 -31.24
C ILE A 10 5.73 19.46 -29.86
N PRO A 11 6.52 20.08 -28.96
CA PRO A 11 6.78 19.54 -27.64
C PRO A 11 5.49 19.26 -26.85
N ILE A 12 5.47 18.13 -26.16
CA ILE A 12 4.41 17.81 -25.19
C ILE A 12 4.47 18.82 -24.05
N GLU A 13 3.32 19.43 -23.72
CA GLU A 13 3.18 20.36 -22.59
C GLU A 13 2.90 19.62 -21.28
N TYR A 14 2.02 18.62 -21.33
CA TYR A 14 1.68 17.75 -20.20
C TYR A 14 0.98 16.46 -20.66
N TYR A 15 0.87 15.51 -19.75
CA TYR A 15 0.12 14.27 -19.90
C TYR A 15 -1.14 14.34 -19.05
N ILE A 16 -2.26 13.85 -19.56
CA ILE A 16 -3.48 13.59 -18.79
C ILE A 16 -3.49 12.11 -18.45
N VAL A 17 -3.70 11.80 -17.17
CA VAL A 17 -3.97 10.42 -16.74
C VAL A 17 -5.42 10.31 -16.35
N GLU A 18 -6.11 9.31 -16.86
CA GLU A 18 -7.50 9.03 -16.55
C GLU A 18 -7.66 7.62 -15.99
N LYS A 19 -8.69 7.44 -15.16
CA LYS A 19 -9.06 6.17 -14.55
C LYS A 19 -10.47 5.81 -15.01
N MET A 20 -10.69 4.54 -15.33
CA MET A 20 -12.03 4.04 -15.64
C MET A 20 -12.84 3.93 -14.35
N ASP A 21 -13.97 4.62 -14.32
CA ASP A 21 -15.04 4.35 -13.38
C ASP A 21 -15.76 3.06 -13.80
N VAL A 22 -15.66 2.02 -12.97
CA VAL A 22 -16.15 0.68 -13.31
C VAL A 22 -17.68 0.64 -13.35
N GLU A 23 -18.36 1.45 -12.54
CA GLU A 23 -19.82 1.47 -12.46
C GLU A 23 -20.46 2.10 -13.71
N SER A 24 -19.94 3.25 -14.15
CA SER A 24 -20.45 3.96 -15.33
C SER A 24 -19.76 3.61 -16.64
N GLY A 25 -18.60 2.95 -16.59
CA GLY A 25 -17.75 2.66 -17.75
C GLY A 25 -17.08 3.90 -18.35
N ARG A 26 -17.15 5.06 -17.68
CA ARG A 26 -16.59 6.33 -18.16
C ARG A 26 -15.15 6.51 -17.69
N TRP A 27 -14.36 7.22 -18.49
CA TRP A 27 -13.03 7.66 -18.09
C TRP A 27 -13.13 8.98 -17.32
N LEU A 28 -12.51 9.01 -16.14
CA LEU A 28 -12.48 10.18 -15.26
C LEU A 28 -11.04 10.70 -15.12
N PRO A 29 -10.82 12.02 -15.20
CA PRO A 29 -9.49 12.60 -15.06
C PRO A 29 -8.93 12.35 -13.66
N SER A 30 -7.71 11.83 -13.62
CA SER A 30 -6.95 11.51 -12.40
C SER A 30 -5.77 12.46 -12.16
N GLY A 31 -5.44 13.32 -13.13
CA GLY A 31 -4.46 14.38 -12.96
C GLY A 31 -3.82 14.83 -14.28
N ARG A 32 -2.99 15.88 -14.18
CA ARG A 32 -2.13 16.38 -15.27
C ARG A 32 -0.69 16.39 -14.79
N PHE A 33 0.23 15.88 -15.59
CA PHE A 33 1.62 15.64 -15.21
C PHE A 33 2.56 16.18 -16.28
N LYS A 34 3.64 16.86 -15.90
CA LYS A 34 4.63 17.36 -16.87
C LYS A 34 5.60 16.28 -17.34
N GLU A 35 5.85 15.31 -16.48
CA GLU A 35 6.72 14.18 -16.75
C GLU A 35 5.90 12.97 -17.20
N PRO A 36 6.48 12.00 -17.94
CA PRO A 36 5.86 10.72 -18.26
C PRO A 36 5.80 9.79 -17.03
N PHE A 37 5.46 10.33 -15.87
CA PHE A 37 5.35 9.68 -14.58
C PHE A 37 4.16 10.29 -13.81
N ALA A 38 3.35 9.43 -13.21
CA ALA A 38 2.21 9.84 -12.41
C ALA A 38 2.14 9.03 -11.10
N GLU A 39 2.06 9.76 -9.99
CA GLU A 39 1.75 9.20 -8.68
C GLU A 39 0.27 9.45 -8.38
N LEU A 40 -0.52 8.38 -8.39
CA LEU A 40 -1.96 8.43 -8.15
C LEU A 40 -2.27 8.00 -6.71
N ASN A 41 -2.97 8.86 -5.99
CA ASN A 41 -3.33 8.67 -4.59
C ASN A 41 -4.82 8.34 -4.42
N ASN A 42 -5.22 7.97 -3.19
CA ASN A 42 -6.62 7.70 -2.81
C ASN A 42 -7.30 6.57 -3.62
N LEU A 43 -6.52 5.54 -3.97
CA LEU A 43 -7.09 4.29 -4.50
C LEU A 43 -7.61 3.43 -3.35
N VAL A 44 -8.74 2.77 -3.56
CA VAL A 44 -9.30 1.79 -2.62
C VAL A 44 -8.50 0.47 -2.73
N PRO A 45 -7.88 -0.04 -1.64
CA PRO A 45 -7.20 -1.33 -1.66
C PRO A 45 -8.13 -2.48 -2.08
N GLY A 46 -7.60 -3.43 -2.85
CA GLY A 46 -8.34 -4.57 -3.41
C GLY A 46 -9.20 -4.23 -4.63
N GLN A 47 -9.39 -2.96 -4.96
CA GLN A 47 -10.15 -2.54 -6.13
C GLN A 47 -9.29 -2.61 -7.40
N GLU A 48 -9.88 -3.14 -8.47
CA GLU A 48 -9.31 -3.17 -9.81
C GLU A 48 -9.55 -1.84 -10.54
N TYR A 49 -8.52 -1.31 -11.18
CA TYR A 49 -8.53 -0.07 -11.95
C TYR A 49 -7.94 -0.26 -13.33
N LYS A 50 -8.50 0.46 -14.31
CA LYS A 50 -7.88 0.66 -15.63
C LYS A 50 -7.48 2.11 -15.75
N PHE A 51 -6.29 2.35 -16.29
CA PHE A 51 -5.77 3.69 -16.55
C PHE A 51 -5.49 3.87 -18.03
N ARG A 52 -5.62 5.10 -18.49
CA ARG A 52 -5.14 5.52 -19.80
C ARG A 52 -4.41 6.85 -19.70
N VAL A 53 -3.50 7.10 -20.64
CA VAL A 53 -2.69 8.32 -20.68
C VAL A 53 -2.88 9.00 -22.03
N LEU A 54 -3.04 10.32 -22.02
CA LEU A 54 -3.07 11.16 -23.21
C LEU A 54 -1.90 12.14 -23.12
N ALA A 55 -1.17 12.34 -24.22
CA ALA A 55 -0.20 13.42 -24.34
C ALA A 55 -0.91 14.67 -24.86
N VAL A 56 -0.53 15.84 -24.34
CA VAL A 56 -1.12 17.12 -24.75
C VAL A 56 -0.03 18.09 -25.18
N ASN A 57 -0.22 18.70 -26.35
CA ASN A 57 0.62 19.78 -26.84
C ASN A 57 -0.27 21.00 -27.20
N THR A 58 0.31 22.03 -27.81
CA THR A 58 -0.43 23.25 -28.17
C THR A 58 -1.55 23.03 -29.19
N GLU A 59 -1.52 21.94 -29.96
CA GLU A 59 -2.54 21.61 -30.96
C GLU A 59 -3.69 20.77 -30.38
N GLY A 60 -3.44 20.04 -29.28
CA GLY A 60 -4.48 19.30 -28.59
C GLY A 60 -3.99 18.03 -27.91
N GLU A 61 -4.93 17.10 -27.72
CA GLU A 61 -4.74 15.83 -27.02
C GLU A 61 -4.48 14.70 -28.03
N SER A 62 -3.56 13.79 -27.71
CA SER A 62 -3.33 12.58 -28.49
C SER A 62 -4.48 11.58 -28.33
N GLU A 63 -4.48 10.54 -29.19
CA GLU A 63 -5.23 9.33 -28.89
C GLU A 63 -4.80 8.74 -27.53
N PRO A 64 -5.74 8.17 -26.73
CA PRO A 64 -5.41 7.61 -25.44
C PRO A 64 -4.65 6.29 -25.55
N LEU A 65 -3.56 6.19 -24.80
CA LEU A 65 -2.86 4.93 -24.57
C LEU A 65 -3.48 4.21 -23.37
N ASN A 66 -4.19 3.11 -23.63
CA ASN A 66 -4.79 2.28 -22.58
C ASN A 66 -3.73 1.35 -21.97
N GLY A 67 -3.75 1.18 -20.65
CA GLY A 67 -2.98 0.11 -20.02
C GLY A 67 -3.50 -1.26 -20.45
N ASP A 68 -2.60 -2.15 -20.90
CA ASP A 68 -2.95 -3.49 -21.40
C ASP A 68 -3.61 -4.39 -20.35
N LYS A 69 -3.38 -4.10 -19.06
CA LYS A 69 -3.87 -4.87 -17.93
C LYS A 69 -4.50 -3.95 -16.91
N SER A 70 -5.57 -4.41 -16.29
CA SER A 70 -6.06 -3.77 -15.08
C SER A 70 -5.06 -3.93 -13.93
N ILE A 71 -5.05 -2.95 -13.04
CA ILE A 71 -4.18 -2.89 -11.87
C ILE A 71 -5.05 -3.01 -10.63
N ILE A 72 -4.79 -3.99 -9.77
CA ILE A 72 -5.41 -4.07 -8.44
C ILE A 72 -4.61 -3.16 -7.52
N ALA A 73 -5.25 -2.14 -6.95
CA ALA A 73 -4.60 -1.32 -5.94
C ALA A 73 -4.36 -2.16 -4.69
N LYS A 74 -3.12 -2.16 -4.20
CA LYS A 74 -2.74 -2.81 -2.96
C LYS A 74 -1.86 -1.87 -2.17
N ASN A 75 -1.89 -1.99 -0.84
CA ASN A 75 -0.88 -1.32 -0.05
C ASN A 75 0.50 -1.84 -0.45
N PRO A 76 1.54 -1.00 -0.41
CA PRO A 76 2.90 -1.45 -0.63
C PRO A 76 3.34 -2.47 0.43
N PHE A 77 2.68 -2.45 1.60
CA PHE A 77 2.95 -3.30 2.75
C PHE A 77 1.67 -4.01 3.21
N ASP A 78 1.81 -5.26 3.61
CA ASP A 78 0.79 -6.06 4.26
C ASP A 78 0.89 -5.95 5.79
N GLU A 79 -0.06 -6.53 6.53
CA GLU A 79 0.07 -6.67 7.98
C GLU A 79 1.20 -7.66 8.33
N PRO A 80 1.96 -7.42 9.41
CA PRO A 80 2.88 -8.41 9.94
C PRO A 80 2.18 -9.74 10.26
N GLY A 81 2.91 -10.83 10.06
CA GLY A 81 2.50 -12.13 10.57
C GLY A 81 2.45 -12.15 12.11
N LYS A 82 1.89 -13.23 12.67
CA LYS A 82 1.93 -13.44 14.12
C LYS A 82 3.37 -13.59 14.63
N PRO A 83 3.70 -13.06 15.82
CA PRO A 83 4.95 -13.39 16.48
C PRO A 83 5.00 -14.88 16.84
N GLY A 84 6.20 -15.35 17.19
CA GLY A 84 6.36 -16.65 17.82
C GLY A 84 5.59 -16.75 19.15
N THR A 85 5.29 -17.98 19.56
CA THR A 85 4.67 -18.22 20.88
C THR A 85 5.53 -17.59 21.98
N PRO A 86 4.96 -16.76 22.87
CA PRO A 86 5.69 -16.22 24.00
C PRO A 86 6.05 -17.31 25.02
N GLU A 87 7.28 -17.27 25.49
CA GLU A 87 7.85 -18.20 26.46
C GLU A 87 8.25 -17.43 27.72
N ALA A 88 7.86 -17.92 28.89
CA ALA A 88 8.28 -17.34 30.17
C ALA A 88 9.71 -17.75 30.50
N VAL A 89 10.56 -16.76 30.80
CA VAL A 89 11.99 -16.98 31.10
C VAL A 89 12.35 -16.66 32.53
N ASP A 90 11.59 -15.77 33.19
CA ASP A 90 11.69 -15.49 34.62
C ASP A 90 10.29 -15.16 35.16
N TRP A 91 10.02 -15.46 36.43
CA TRP A 91 8.74 -15.17 37.07
C TRP A 91 8.82 -15.20 38.60
N ASP A 92 8.03 -14.33 39.23
CA ASP A 92 7.78 -14.35 40.67
C ASP A 92 6.29 -14.01 40.96
N LYS A 93 5.95 -13.76 42.22
CA LYS A 93 4.58 -13.50 42.72
C LYS A 93 3.82 -12.38 41.99
N ASP A 94 4.52 -11.42 41.40
CA ASP A 94 3.95 -10.20 40.82
C ASP A 94 4.51 -9.80 39.44
N HIS A 95 5.43 -10.58 38.86
CA HIS A 95 5.96 -10.33 37.52
C HIS A 95 6.25 -11.62 36.74
N VAL A 96 6.33 -11.48 35.42
CA VAL A 96 6.77 -12.52 34.47
C VAL A 96 7.51 -11.84 33.33
N ASP A 97 8.68 -12.38 32.99
CA ASP A 97 9.46 -11.98 31.84
C ASP A 97 9.18 -12.95 30.69
N LEU A 98 8.89 -12.38 29.51
CA LEU A 98 8.52 -13.12 28.32
C LEU A 98 9.51 -12.87 27.19
N VAL A 99 9.85 -13.93 26.46
CA VAL A 99 10.57 -13.85 25.18
C VAL A 99 9.71 -14.44 24.07
N TRP A 100 9.83 -13.89 22.87
CA TRP A 100 9.19 -14.43 21.67
C TRP A 100 10.05 -14.14 20.45
N LYS A 101 9.77 -14.86 19.36
CA LYS A 101 10.42 -14.63 18.07
C LYS A 101 9.65 -13.57 17.27
N PRO A 102 10.33 -12.74 16.47
CA PRO A 102 9.65 -11.85 15.53
C PRO A 102 8.83 -12.66 14.51
N PRO A 103 7.84 -12.04 13.86
CA PRO A 103 7.12 -12.64 12.74
C PRO A 103 8.09 -13.06 11.61
N LEU A 104 7.75 -14.15 10.90
CA LEU A 104 8.50 -14.58 9.72
C LEU A 104 8.33 -13.63 8.52
N ASN A 105 7.23 -12.87 8.51
CA ASN A 105 6.92 -11.86 7.51
C ASN A 105 6.46 -10.61 8.27
N ASP A 106 7.12 -9.48 8.05
CA ASP A 106 6.78 -8.19 8.64
C ASP A 106 5.77 -7.40 7.77
N GLY A 107 5.31 -8.00 6.67
CA GLY A 107 4.41 -7.36 5.72
C GLY A 107 5.13 -6.37 4.81
N GLY A 108 6.47 -6.36 4.79
CA GLY A 108 7.26 -5.41 3.99
C GLY A 108 7.54 -4.09 4.69
N SER A 109 7.11 -3.93 5.95
CA SER A 109 7.45 -2.77 6.80
C SER A 109 8.00 -3.25 8.15
N PRO A 110 9.06 -2.62 8.70
CA PRO A 110 9.65 -3.07 9.97
C PRO A 110 8.65 -3.10 11.13
N ILE A 111 8.76 -4.13 11.99
CA ILE A 111 7.98 -4.21 13.22
C ILE A 111 8.39 -3.08 14.17
N THR A 112 7.44 -2.22 14.53
CA THR A 112 7.71 -1.07 15.40
C THR A 112 7.45 -1.34 16.88
N ALA A 113 6.52 -2.23 17.20
CA ALA A 113 6.15 -2.59 18.56
C ALA A 113 5.40 -3.92 18.64
N TYR A 114 5.33 -4.49 19.85
CA TYR A 114 4.43 -5.59 20.20
C TYR A 114 3.44 -5.16 21.27
N ALA A 115 2.18 -5.59 21.12
CA ALA A 115 1.16 -5.48 22.16
C ALA A 115 1.12 -6.78 22.98
N ILE A 116 1.23 -6.67 24.30
CA ILE A 116 1.20 -7.81 25.21
C ILE A 116 -0.09 -7.73 26.00
N GLU A 117 -0.89 -8.78 25.93
CA GLU A 117 -2.15 -8.92 26.66
C GLU A 117 -2.09 -10.14 27.58
N LYS A 118 -2.84 -10.07 28.69
CA LYS A 118 -3.02 -11.19 29.62
C LYS A 118 -4.50 -11.50 29.80
N ARG A 119 -4.80 -12.74 30.14
CA ARG A 119 -6.16 -13.19 30.48
C ARG A 119 -6.12 -13.91 31.82
N GLU A 120 -6.95 -13.47 32.76
CA GLU A 120 -7.02 -14.07 34.09
C GLU A 120 -7.87 -15.34 34.06
N LYS A 121 -7.49 -16.32 34.88
CA LYS A 121 -8.21 -17.59 34.99
C LYS A 121 -9.66 -17.34 35.40
N GLY A 122 -10.60 -17.97 34.68
CA GLY A 122 -12.04 -17.77 34.91
C GLY A 122 -12.64 -16.56 34.20
N THR A 123 -11.83 -15.84 33.40
CA THR A 123 -12.31 -14.77 32.52
C THR A 123 -12.02 -15.12 31.07
N ASP A 124 -12.89 -14.67 30.17
CA ASP A 124 -12.66 -14.73 28.72
C ASP A 124 -12.14 -13.41 28.13
N LYS A 125 -11.84 -12.44 29.00
CA LYS A 125 -11.40 -11.09 28.59
C LYS A 125 -9.88 -10.99 28.61
N TRP A 126 -9.31 -10.59 27.48
CA TRP A 126 -7.93 -10.13 27.40
C TRP A 126 -7.84 -8.68 27.88
N ILE A 127 -6.81 -8.39 28.66
CA ILE A 127 -6.50 -7.05 29.15
C ILE A 127 -5.06 -6.69 28.77
N LYS A 128 -4.84 -5.45 28.35
CA LYS A 128 -3.51 -4.95 28.01
C LYS A 128 -2.58 -5.04 29.21
N ALA A 129 -1.46 -5.73 29.05
CA ALA A 129 -0.45 -5.92 30.08
C ALA A 129 0.72 -4.94 29.87
N ALA A 130 1.27 -4.89 28.66
CA ALA A 130 2.42 -4.06 28.33
C ALA A 130 2.51 -3.81 26.82
N GLY A 131 3.47 -2.97 26.42
CA GLY A 131 3.96 -2.90 25.04
C GLY A 131 5.48 -3.00 25.05
N SER A 132 6.07 -3.53 23.98
CA SER A 132 7.52 -3.50 23.79
C SER A 132 7.88 -2.85 22.45
N ILE A 133 9.08 -2.28 22.38
CA ILE A 133 9.63 -1.74 21.14
C ILE A 133 10.04 -2.92 20.25
N GLY A 134 9.80 -2.80 18.94
CA GLY A 134 10.22 -3.79 17.96
C GLY A 134 11.75 -3.99 17.95
N PRO A 135 12.24 -5.08 17.34
CA PRO A 135 13.67 -5.25 17.15
C PRO A 135 14.24 -4.06 16.34
N ILE A 136 15.41 -3.57 16.76
CA ILE A 136 16.20 -2.58 16.02
C ILE A 136 16.80 -3.24 14.79
#